data_AF-A0A2R5L1S4-F1
#
_entry.id   AF-A0A2R5L1S4-F1
#
_cell.length_a   1.000
_cell.length_b   1.000
_cell.length_c   1.000
_cell.angle_alpha   90.00
_cell.angle_beta   90.00
_cell.angle_gamma   90.00
#
_symmetry.space_group_name_H-M   'P 1'
#
loop_
_entity.id
_entity.type
_entity.pdbx_description
1 polymer ?
#
loop_
_entity_poly.entity_id
_entity_poly.type
_entity_poly.pdbx_seq_one_letter_code
_entity_poly.pdbx_strand_id
1 'polypeptide(L)'
;LGRRNLVEQRPLLALCGLLSVALSILASYGICSVCSVKFGQMNSLLALLLFGLGVNDLFIIVAVWNNDSRKHEHSSCSTTKSVGRTDNDLIEKAARTMRNAGLAITATSITGVTAFAVGATTSLPALRSLCIYASIGILIIFILQSTFFLAFLVIDERRLRSNRNGFLWFIIHKKLESKSCSKVDIFRKFFKFYGTILIKNAARCVVIFLTISLVTVSVLGTNQFRQEFNPDWFIPSDSYLADYFAANKINFEREGSPGYIYFTNQSITHNLPTFSNFAK
;
A
#
# COMPACT_ATOMS: atom_id res chain seq x y z
N LEU A 1 1.74 -2.71 -17.33
CA LEU A 1 2.39 -1.61 -18.08
C LEU A 1 2.86 -2.14 -19.44
N GLY A 2 2.18 -1.82 -20.55
CA GLY A 2 2.68 -2.14 -21.90
C GLY A 2 1.59 -2.42 -22.92
N ARG A 3 1.77 -1.95 -24.15
CA ARG A 3 0.94 -2.32 -25.32
C ARG A 3 1.43 -3.66 -25.90
N ARG A 4 0.61 -4.30 -26.76
CA ARG A 4 0.93 -5.58 -27.42
C ARG A 4 1.98 -5.45 -28.54
N ASN A 5 3.03 -4.66 -28.31
CA ASN A 5 4.10 -4.43 -29.27
C ASN A 5 5.48 -4.62 -28.60
N LEU A 6 6.42 -5.27 -29.29
CA LEU A 6 7.76 -5.62 -28.78
C LEU A 6 8.61 -4.41 -28.38
N VAL A 7 8.27 -3.23 -28.90
CA VAL A 7 8.93 -1.95 -28.57
C VAL A 7 8.23 -1.23 -27.40
N GLU A 8 6.91 -1.33 -27.28
CA GLU A 8 6.11 -0.61 -26.27
C GLU A 8 5.91 -1.39 -24.95
N GLN A 9 6.48 -2.60 -24.85
CA GLN A 9 6.53 -3.36 -23.61
C GLN A 9 7.53 -2.71 -22.63
N ARG A 10 7.11 -2.58 -21.37
CA ARG A 10 7.88 -1.95 -20.29
C ARG A 10 8.18 -2.89 -19.11
N PRO A 11 8.71 -4.12 -19.33
CA PRO A 11 8.99 -5.06 -18.24
C PRO A 11 10.13 -4.57 -17.33
N LEU A 12 11.19 -3.99 -17.92
CA LEU A 12 12.32 -3.45 -17.16
C LEU A 12 11.90 -2.28 -16.26
N LEU A 13 11.06 -1.38 -16.76
CA LEU A 13 10.53 -0.27 -15.96
C LEU A 13 9.72 -0.78 -14.77
N ALA A 14 8.88 -1.81 -14.98
CA ALA A 14 8.13 -2.44 -13.90
C ALA A 14 9.08 -3.07 -12.87
N LEU A 15 10.11 -3.79 -13.31
CA LEU A 15 11.12 -4.38 -12.43
C LEU A 15 11.86 -3.31 -11.61
N CYS A 16 12.28 -2.21 -12.25
CA CYS A 16 12.93 -1.09 -11.56
C CYS A 16 11.99 -0.44 -10.53
N GLY A 17 10.70 -0.30 -10.84
CA GLY A 17 9.70 0.17 -9.89
C GLY A 17 9.56 -0.76 -8.68
N LEU A 18 9.45 -2.07 -8.91
CA LEU A 18 9.38 -3.06 -7.82
C LEU A 18 10.66 -3.08 -6.98
N LEU A 19 11.82 -2.99 -7.63
CA LEU A 19 13.11 -2.90 -6.96
C LEU A 19 13.20 -1.64 -6.09
N SER A 20 12.69 -0.49 -6.58
CA SER A 20 12.61 0.75 -5.82
C SER A 20 11.84 0.55 -4.51
N VAL A 21 10.70 -0.13 -4.57
CA VAL A 21 9.88 -0.40 -3.36
C VAL A 21 10.59 -1.36 -2.42
N ALA A 22 11.23 -2.42 -2.95
CA ALA A 22 12.04 -3.33 -2.14
C ALA A 22 13.20 -2.62 -1.43
N LEU A 23 13.88 -1.69 -2.12
CA LEU A 23 14.93 -0.86 -1.53
C LEU A 23 14.38 0.07 -0.43
N SER A 24 13.20 0.66 -0.61
CA SER A 24 12.55 1.45 0.44
C SER A 24 12.25 0.62 1.69
N ILE A 25 11.78 -0.62 1.51
CA ILE A 25 11.51 -1.56 2.60
C ILE A 25 12.82 -1.85 3.34
N LEU A 26 13.88 -2.24 2.64
CA LEU A 26 15.20 -2.52 3.23
C LEU A 26 15.77 -1.30 3.98
N ALA A 27 15.68 -0.12 3.36
CA ALA A 27 16.13 1.13 3.97
C ALA A 27 15.33 1.46 5.24
N SER A 28 14.01 1.23 5.24
CA SER A 28 13.18 1.43 6.44
C SER A 28 13.58 0.51 7.59
N TYR A 29 13.84 -0.77 7.30
CA TYR A 29 14.35 -1.72 8.30
C TYR A 29 15.72 -1.30 8.82
N GLY A 30 16.62 -0.85 7.95
CA GLY A 30 17.94 -0.36 8.30
C GLY A 30 17.90 0.85 9.23
N ILE A 31 17.12 1.88 8.87
CA ILE A 31 16.98 3.10 9.69
C ILE A 31 16.36 2.77 11.05
N CYS A 32 15.29 1.97 11.08
CA CYS A 32 14.66 1.57 12.35
C CYS A 32 15.59 0.72 13.22
N SER A 33 16.43 -0.12 12.62
CA SER A 33 17.42 -0.91 13.34
C SER A 33 18.49 -0.03 13.98
N VAL A 34 18.97 1.01 13.27
CA VAL A 34 19.91 2.00 13.84
C VAL A 34 19.26 2.78 14.98
N CYS A 35 17.98 3.12 14.87
CA CYS A 35 17.21 3.76 15.94
C CYS A 35 16.81 2.80 17.08
N SER A 36 17.31 1.56 17.11
CA SER A 36 17.04 0.56 18.16
C SER A 36 15.55 0.24 18.37
N VAL A 37 14.75 0.31 17.30
CA VAL A 37 13.34 -0.08 17.35
C VAL A 37 13.25 -1.61 17.35
N LYS A 38 12.52 -2.19 18.31
CA LYS A 38 12.36 -3.65 18.41
C LYS A 38 11.59 -4.20 17.21
N PHE A 39 12.11 -5.25 16.59
CA PHE A 39 11.41 -5.96 15.52
C PHE A 39 10.27 -6.81 16.11
N GLY A 40 9.04 -6.57 15.66
CA GLY A 40 7.86 -7.34 16.07
C GLY A 40 7.44 -8.37 15.02
N GLN A 41 6.76 -9.44 15.43
CA GLN A 41 6.26 -10.47 14.52
C GLN A 41 5.29 -9.92 13.45
N MET A 42 4.55 -8.85 13.77
CA MET A 42 3.65 -8.18 12.83
C MET A 42 4.40 -7.49 11.67
N ASN A 43 5.71 -7.24 11.82
CA ASN A 43 6.52 -6.61 10.77
C ASN A 43 6.66 -7.49 9.52
N SER A 44 6.30 -8.77 9.58
CA SER A 44 6.20 -9.62 8.38
C SER A 44 5.11 -9.17 7.41
N LEU A 45 4.04 -8.51 7.90
CA LEU A 45 2.97 -7.95 7.07
C LEU A 45 3.35 -6.61 6.43
N LEU A 46 4.38 -5.94 6.99
CA LEU A 46 4.82 -4.62 6.54
C LEU A 46 5.24 -4.62 5.06
N ALA A 47 5.96 -5.65 4.63
CA ALA A 47 6.44 -5.74 3.26
C ALA A 47 5.27 -5.76 2.26
N LEU A 48 4.21 -6.50 2.56
CA LEU A 48 3.01 -6.56 1.73
C LEU A 48 2.30 -5.19 1.65
N LEU A 49 2.14 -4.53 2.80
CA LEU A 49 1.54 -3.20 2.90
C LEU A 49 2.31 -2.17 2.06
N LEU A 50 3.62 -2.09 2.27
CA LEU A 50 4.51 -1.15 1.58
C LEU A 50 4.60 -1.44 0.08
N PHE A 51 4.57 -2.71 -0.31
CA PHE A 51 4.52 -3.11 -1.71
C PHE A 51 3.23 -2.62 -2.39
N GLY A 52 2.08 -2.77 -1.74
CA GLY A 52 0.81 -2.26 -2.24
C GLY A 52 0.80 -0.75 -2.47
N LEU A 53 1.30 0.01 -1.48
CA LEU A 53 1.40 1.48 -1.57
C LEU A 53 2.38 1.92 -2.67
N GLY A 54 3.57 1.34 -2.74
CA GLY A 54 4.56 1.70 -3.76
C GLY A 54 4.10 1.37 -5.18
N VAL A 55 3.42 0.24 -5.37
CA VAL A 55 2.85 -0.13 -6.67
C VAL A 55 1.71 0.81 -7.09
N ASN A 56 0.89 1.27 -6.14
CA ASN A 56 -0.14 2.28 -6.42
C ASN A 56 0.47 3.58 -6.99
N ASP A 57 1.53 4.08 -6.36
CA ASP A 57 2.20 5.31 -6.79
C ASP A 57 2.85 5.14 -8.18
N LEU A 58 3.45 3.98 -8.44
CA LEU A 58 3.95 3.57 -9.75
C LEU A 58 2.87 3.66 -10.84
N PHE A 59 1.68 3.14 -10.57
CA PHE A 59 0.58 3.20 -11.53
C PHE A 59 0.10 4.63 -11.77
N ILE A 60 0.03 5.47 -10.74
CA ILE A 60 -0.39 6.87 -10.88
C ILE A 60 0.59 7.65 -11.78
N ILE A 61 1.90 7.56 -11.51
CA ILE A 61 2.92 8.28 -12.31
C ILE A 61 2.84 7.85 -13.78
N VAL A 62 2.77 6.54 -14.04
CA VAL A 62 2.73 6.01 -15.40
C VAL A 62 1.43 6.35 -16.11
N ALA A 63 0.30 6.36 -15.39
CA ALA A 63 -1.00 6.74 -15.96
C ALA A 63 -0.99 8.21 -16.41
N VAL A 64 -0.47 9.13 -15.58
CA VAL A 64 -0.35 10.55 -15.91
C VAL A 64 0.64 10.76 -17.07
N TRP A 65 1.80 10.10 -17.04
CA TRP A 65 2.79 10.15 -18.12
C TRP A 65 2.21 9.72 -19.48
N ASN A 66 1.48 8.61 -19.50
CA ASN A 66 0.84 8.09 -20.70
C ASN A 66 -0.30 8.98 -21.20
N ASN A 67 -1.03 9.64 -20.29
CA ASN A 67 -2.10 10.57 -20.66
C ASN A 67 -1.55 11.84 -21.32
N ASP A 68 -0.45 12.39 -20.79
CA ASP A 68 0.24 13.55 -21.36
C ASP A 68 0.76 13.25 -22.78
N SER A 69 1.41 12.10 -22.94
CA SER A 69 1.92 11.61 -24.24
C SER A 69 0.85 11.64 -25.34
N ARG A 70 -0.37 11.23 -25.01
CA ARG A 70 -1.49 11.16 -25.97
C ARG A 70 -2.08 12.52 -26.30
N LYS A 71 -2.13 13.44 -25.34
CA LYS A 71 -2.61 14.82 -25.60
C LYS A 71 -1.71 15.47 -26.66
N HIS A 72 -0.40 15.30 -26.54
CA HIS A 72 0.55 15.79 -27.54
C HIS A 72 0.43 15.06 -28.89
N GLU A 73 0.24 13.74 -28.93
CA GLU A 73 0.00 13.01 -30.19
C GLU A 73 -1.25 13.51 -30.95
N HIS A 74 -2.36 13.78 -30.25
CA HIS A 74 -3.59 14.28 -30.89
C HIS A 74 -3.44 15.71 -31.42
N SER A 75 -2.74 16.58 -30.69
CA SER A 75 -2.49 17.97 -31.10
C SER A 75 -1.48 18.08 -32.25
N SER A 76 -0.56 17.12 -32.40
CA SER A 76 0.39 17.07 -33.52
C SER A 76 -0.22 16.61 -34.85
N CYS A 77 -1.45 16.06 -34.84
CA CYS A 77 -2.17 15.73 -36.08
C CYS A 77 -2.74 16.98 -36.79
N SER A 78 -2.81 18.13 -36.10
CA SER A 78 -3.33 19.40 -36.62
C SER A 78 -2.25 20.45 -36.92
N THR A 79 -0.97 20.19 -36.63
CA THR A 79 0.11 21.13 -36.98
C THR A 79 1.41 20.37 -37.18
N THR A 80 2.02 20.55 -38.35
CA THR A 80 3.33 20.04 -38.81
C THR A 80 4.51 20.60 -38.01
N LYS A 81 4.42 20.61 -36.67
CA LYS A 81 5.59 20.80 -35.80
C LYS A 81 5.89 19.46 -35.13
N SER A 82 6.93 18.81 -35.64
CA SER A 82 7.62 17.71 -34.98
C SER A 82 8.20 18.20 -33.64
N VAL A 83 7.35 18.32 -32.62
CA VAL A 83 7.74 18.69 -31.26
C VAL A 83 8.54 17.53 -30.66
N GLY A 84 9.80 17.82 -30.32
CA GLY A 84 10.48 17.17 -29.19
C GLY A 84 11.29 15.91 -29.49
N ARG A 85 12.35 16.01 -30.30
CA ARG A 85 13.40 14.97 -30.40
C ARG A 85 14.61 15.24 -29.48
N THR A 86 14.49 16.21 -28.59
CA THR A 86 15.58 16.73 -27.74
C THR A 86 15.39 16.29 -26.28
N ASP A 87 16.48 16.09 -25.54
CA ASP A 87 16.43 15.67 -24.13
C ASP A 87 15.68 16.68 -23.23
N ASN A 88 15.69 17.98 -23.58
CA ASN A 88 14.94 19.03 -22.87
C ASN A 88 13.42 18.79 -22.86
N ASP A 89 12.87 18.18 -23.91
CA ASP A 89 11.43 17.87 -23.98
C ASP A 89 11.05 16.72 -23.03
N LEU A 90 11.97 15.78 -22.77
CA LEU A 90 11.75 14.72 -21.78
C LEU A 90 11.73 15.27 -20.36
N ILE A 91 12.62 16.22 -20.06
CA ILE A 91 12.69 16.88 -18.74
C ILE A 91 11.40 17.67 -18.49
N GLU A 92 10.97 18.45 -19.47
CA GLU A 92 9.72 19.21 -19.38
C GLU A 92 8.50 18.28 -19.21
N LYS A 93 8.45 17.17 -19.94
CA LYS A 93 7.42 16.14 -19.77
C LYS A 93 7.44 15.50 -18.37
N ALA A 94 8.62 15.24 -17.81
CA ALA A 94 8.76 14.74 -16.45
C ALA A 94 8.27 15.76 -15.42
N ALA A 95 8.62 17.03 -15.59
CA ALA A 95 8.13 18.11 -14.73
C ALA A 95 6.60 18.23 -14.77
N ARG A 96 5.98 18.20 -15.97
CA ARG A 96 4.51 18.20 -16.11
C ARG A 96 3.85 16.96 -15.50
N THR A 97 4.48 15.79 -15.66
CA THR A 97 3.98 14.55 -15.06
C THR A 97 4.00 14.65 -13.54
N MET A 98 5.11 15.08 -12.95
CA MET A 98 5.22 15.24 -11.50
C MET A 98 4.35 16.36 -10.95
N ARG A 99 4.12 17.44 -11.71
CA ARG A 99 3.18 18.49 -11.31
C ARG A 99 1.76 17.93 -11.10
N ASN A 100 1.33 16.98 -11.92
CA ASN A 100 -0.01 16.41 -11.85
C ASN A 100 -0.10 15.16 -10.96
N ALA A 101 0.85 14.23 -11.10
CA ALA A 101 0.89 12.98 -10.33
C ALA A 101 1.41 13.21 -8.90
N GLY A 102 2.40 14.09 -8.75
CA GLY A 102 3.07 14.35 -7.47
C GLY A 102 2.14 14.92 -6.41
N LEU A 103 1.13 15.71 -6.79
CA LEU A 103 0.12 16.20 -5.83
C LEU A 103 -0.66 15.05 -5.19
N ALA A 104 -1.14 14.10 -6.00
CA ALA A 104 -1.92 12.96 -5.52
C ALA A 104 -1.06 12.01 -4.66
N ILE A 105 0.17 11.74 -5.11
CA ILE A 105 1.12 10.87 -4.40
C ILE A 105 1.52 11.50 -3.07
N THR A 106 1.91 12.78 -3.07
CA THR A 106 2.29 13.50 -1.84
C THR A 106 1.14 13.51 -0.83
N ALA A 107 -0.10 13.79 -1.27
CA ALA A 107 -1.26 13.75 -0.39
C ALA A 107 -1.47 12.35 0.24
N THR A 108 -1.31 11.30 -0.55
CA THR A 108 -1.45 9.91 -0.08
C THR A 108 -0.32 9.55 0.88
N SER A 109 0.93 9.91 0.56
CA SER A 109 2.09 9.64 1.42
C SER A 109 2.01 10.39 2.75
N ILE A 110 1.68 11.68 2.75
CA ILE A 110 1.50 12.46 3.98
C ILE A 110 0.40 11.84 4.85
N THR A 111 -0.76 11.54 4.25
CA THR A 111 -1.87 10.92 4.99
C THR A 111 -1.47 9.56 5.56
N GLY A 112 -0.75 8.74 4.79
CA GLY A 112 -0.24 7.44 5.24
C GLY A 112 0.74 7.58 6.42
N VAL A 113 1.72 8.47 6.29
CA VAL A 113 2.71 8.75 7.35
C VAL A 113 2.02 9.24 8.62
N THR A 114 1.07 10.17 8.51
CA THR A 114 0.29 10.66 9.65
C THR A 114 -0.54 9.55 10.30
N ALA A 115 -1.25 8.74 9.51
CA ALA A 115 -2.07 7.65 10.04
C ALA A 115 -1.22 6.62 10.80
N PHE A 116 -0.07 6.22 10.24
CA PHE A 116 0.85 5.30 10.91
C PHE A 116 1.58 5.95 12.08
N ALA A 117 1.91 7.24 12.03
CA ALA A 117 2.48 7.96 13.16
C ALA A 117 1.50 8.02 14.34
N VAL A 118 0.21 8.26 14.08
CA VAL A 118 -0.85 8.16 15.11
C VAL A 118 -0.97 6.72 15.61
N GLY A 119 -0.93 5.72 14.72
CA GLY A 119 -0.93 4.31 15.11
C GLY A 119 0.22 3.91 16.05
N ALA A 120 1.39 4.56 15.92
CA ALA A 120 2.54 4.33 16.79
C ALA A 120 2.34 4.77 18.25
N THR A 121 1.26 5.50 18.56
CA THR A 121 0.88 5.87 19.94
C THR A 121 0.16 4.75 20.69
N THR A 122 -0.19 3.66 20.01
CA THR A 122 -0.87 2.49 20.60
C THR A 122 -0.05 1.82 21.70
N SER A 123 -0.73 1.34 22.75
CA SER A 123 -0.13 0.64 23.89
C SER A 123 0.38 -0.78 23.55
N LEU A 124 -0.14 -1.40 22.48
CA LEU A 124 0.29 -2.72 22.01
C LEU A 124 1.67 -2.62 21.32
N PRO A 125 2.76 -3.19 21.91
CA PRO A 125 4.11 -3.00 21.39
C PRO A 125 4.32 -3.54 19.97
N ALA A 126 3.63 -4.63 19.62
CA ALA A 126 3.71 -5.22 18.29
C ALA A 126 3.16 -4.28 17.19
N LEU A 127 2.03 -3.62 17.46
CA LEU A 127 1.44 -2.63 16.53
C LEU A 127 2.27 -1.35 16.50
N ARG A 128 2.77 -0.90 17.65
CA ARG A 128 3.62 0.29 17.74
C ARG A 128 4.87 0.15 16.87
N SER A 129 5.57 -0.99 16.94
CA SER A 129 6.71 -1.27 16.06
C SER A 129 6.28 -1.21 14.59
N LEU A 130 5.27 -1.98 14.18
CA LEU A 130 4.78 -2.00 12.80
C LEU A 130 4.50 -0.59 12.25
N CYS A 131 3.82 0.24 13.03
CA CYS A 131 3.46 1.61 12.67
C CYS A 131 4.68 2.53 12.48
N ILE A 132 5.70 2.42 13.34
CA ILE A 132 6.94 3.20 13.19
C ILE A 132 7.66 2.81 11.90
N TYR A 133 7.84 1.51 11.65
CA TYR A 133 8.48 1.04 10.42
C TYR A 133 7.68 1.42 9.18
N ALA A 134 6.35 1.34 9.22
CA ALA A 134 5.47 1.76 8.12
C ALA A 134 5.58 3.25 7.81
N SER A 135 5.57 4.11 8.84
CA SER A 135 5.70 5.56 8.66
C SER A 135 7.01 5.92 7.94
N ILE A 136 8.14 5.38 8.41
CA ILE A 136 9.45 5.59 7.77
C ILE A 136 9.47 4.97 6.36
N GLY A 137 8.92 3.77 6.18
CA GLY A 137 8.84 3.10 4.90
C GLY A 137 8.07 3.90 3.85
N ILE A 138 6.93 4.48 4.21
CA ILE A 138 6.13 5.32 3.30
C ILE A 138 6.89 6.58 2.89
N LEU A 139 7.62 7.22 3.82
CA LEU A 139 8.47 8.37 3.48
C LEU A 139 9.57 8.01 2.48
N ILE A 140 10.24 6.87 2.67
CA ILE A 140 11.31 6.44 1.76
C ILE A 140 10.74 6.01 0.42
N ILE A 141 9.58 5.34 0.39
CA ILE A 141 8.85 5.03 -0.85
C ILE A 141 8.56 6.31 -1.61
N PHE A 142 8.00 7.32 -0.95
CA PHE A 142 7.71 8.61 -1.57
C PHE A 142 8.94 9.25 -2.22
N ILE A 143 10.08 9.25 -1.50
CA ILE A 143 11.33 9.81 -1.99
C ILE A 143 11.85 9.02 -3.19
N LEU A 144 11.97 7.69 -3.10
CA LEU A 144 12.50 6.87 -4.19
C LEU A 144 11.56 6.85 -5.40
N GLN A 145 10.25 6.86 -5.18
CA GLN A 145 9.28 6.88 -6.27
C GLN A 145 9.28 8.21 -7.03
N SER A 146 9.45 9.33 -6.31
CA SER A 146 9.53 10.67 -6.92
C SER A 146 10.86 10.94 -7.62
N THR A 147 11.94 10.29 -7.21
CA THR A 147 13.30 10.51 -7.74
C THR A 147 13.78 9.36 -8.62
N PHE A 148 14.10 8.22 -8.00
CA PHE A 148 14.64 7.03 -8.66
C PHE A 148 13.70 6.50 -9.74
N PHE A 149 12.44 6.21 -9.40
CA PHE A 149 11.51 5.65 -10.39
C PHE A 149 11.25 6.62 -11.55
N LEU A 150 11.06 7.91 -11.27
CA LEU A 150 10.89 8.93 -12.29
C LEU A 150 12.10 9.01 -13.24
N ALA A 151 13.33 8.93 -12.72
CA ALA A 151 14.53 8.91 -13.54
C ALA A 151 14.56 7.70 -14.49
N PHE A 152 14.21 6.51 -14.00
CA PHE A 152 14.10 5.31 -14.84
C PHE A 152 12.97 5.41 -15.87
N LEU A 153 11.86 6.07 -15.54
CA LEU A 153 10.79 6.36 -16.50
C LEU A 153 11.27 7.22 -17.66
N VAL A 154 12.07 8.26 -17.38
CA VAL A 154 12.65 9.13 -18.41
C VAL A 154 13.64 8.35 -19.28
N ILE A 155 14.49 7.51 -18.68
CA ILE A 155 15.43 6.65 -19.42
C ILE A 155 14.68 5.64 -20.30
N ASP A 156 13.62 5.02 -19.80
CA ASP A 156 12.77 4.10 -20.56
C ASP A 156 12.10 4.81 -21.75
N GLU A 157 11.67 6.06 -21.58
CA GLU A 157 11.12 6.85 -22.68
C GLU A 157 12.19 7.21 -23.73
N ARG A 158 13.41 7.54 -23.29
CA ARG A 158 14.55 7.77 -24.20
C ARG A 158 14.82 6.52 -25.04
N ARG A 159 14.80 5.34 -24.42
CA ARG A 159 14.89 4.04 -25.10
C ARG A 159 13.75 3.85 -26.11
N LEU A 160 12.52 4.18 -25.72
CA LEU A 160 11.35 4.06 -26.59
C LEU A 160 11.47 4.96 -27.83
N ARG A 161 11.93 6.20 -27.66
CA ARG A 161 12.20 7.15 -28.77
C ARG A 161 13.28 6.64 -29.73
N SER A 162 14.24 5.84 -29.24
CA SER A 162 15.26 5.18 -30.05
C SER A 162 14.80 3.87 -30.71
N ASN A 163 13.52 3.49 -30.60
CA ASN A 163 12.95 2.22 -31.12
C ASN A 163 13.71 0.96 -30.68
N ARG A 164 14.26 0.98 -29.45
CA ARG A 164 14.93 -0.18 -28.86
C ARG A 164 13.91 -1.12 -28.20
N ASN A 165 14.20 -2.42 -28.18
CA ASN A 165 13.29 -3.45 -27.70
C ASN A 165 13.00 -3.34 -26.18
N GLY A 166 11.76 -3.73 -25.82
CA GLY A 166 11.17 -3.91 -24.50
C GLY A 166 12.05 -4.62 -23.45
N PHE A 167 12.68 -5.71 -23.84
CA PHE A 167 13.38 -6.64 -22.95
C PHE A 167 14.91 -6.57 -23.12
N LEU A 168 15.38 -6.49 -24.37
CA LEU A 168 16.80 -6.40 -24.72
C LEU A 168 17.09 -5.07 -25.41
N TRP A 169 17.52 -4.09 -24.63
CA TRP A 169 17.92 -2.74 -25.08
C TRP A 169 18.90 -2.68 -26.28
N PHE A 170 19.66 -3.74 -26.55
CA PHE A 170 20.60 -3.83 -27.67
C PHE A 170 19.92 -4.04 -29.05
N ILE A 171 18.66 -4.50 -29.08
CA ILE A 171 17.94 -4.77 -30.32
C ILE A 171 17.18 -3.51 -30.75
N ILE A 172 17.53 -2.96 -31.92
CA ILE A 172 16.85 -1.81 -32.53
C ILE A 172 15.84 -2.32 -33.56
N HIS A 173 14.58 -1.95 -33.41
CA HIS A 173 13.54 -2.27 -34.38
C HIS A 173 13.39 -1.16 -35.40
N LYS A 174 13.26 -1.53 -36.69
CA LYS A 174 12.88 -0.59 -37.75
C LYS A 174 11.48 -0.05 -37.43
N LYS A 175 11.24 1.23 -37.72
CA LYS A 175 10.00 1.96 -37.38
C LYS A 175 8.79 1.23 -37.97
N LEU A 176 8.20 0.30 -37.22
CA LEU A 176 7.02 -0.44 -37.64
C LEU A 176 5.86 0.56 -37.58
N GLU A 177 5.19 0.79 -38.70
CA GLU A 177 3.96 1.56 -38.70
C GLU A 177 2.99 0.92 -37.71
N SER A 178 2.71 1.64 -36.62
CA SER A 178 1.86 1.16 -35.55
C SER A 178 0.47 0.88 -36.11
N LYS A 179 0.15 -0.41 -36.31
CA LYS A 179 -1.19 -0.84 -36.72
C LYS A 179 -2.21 -0.22 -35.77
N SER A 180 -3.17 0.51 -36.32
CA SER A 180 -4.28 1.22 -35.66
C SER A 180 -4.94 0.41 -34.51
N CYS A 181 -4.93 -0.93 -34.61
CA CYS A 181 -5.48 -1.86 -33.63
C CYS A 181 -4.74 -1.88 -32.26
N SER A 182 -3.46 -1.52 -32.19
CA SER A 182 -2.68 -1.50 -30.91
C SER A 182 -3.03 -0.32 -29.99
N LYS A 183 -3.79 0.66 -30.49
CA LYS A 183 -4.16 1.88 -29.74
C LYS A 183 -5.42 1.72 -28.86
N VAL A 184 -6.06 0.54 -28.87
CA VAL A 184 -7.32 0.32 -28.16
C VAL A 184 -7.06 0.02 -26.68
N ASP A 185 -7.13 1.04 -25.83
CA ASP A 185 -7.22 0.85 -24.38
C ASP A 185 -8.60 0.29 -24.02
N ILE A 186 -8.67 -1.03 -23.85
CA ILE A 186 -9.87 -1.76 -23.43
C ILE A 186 -10.40 -1.18 -22.10
N PHE A 187 -9.50 -0.92 -21.15
CA PHE A 187 -9.84 -0.38 -19.84
C PHE A 187 -10.51 0.99 -19.92
N ARG A 188 -10.02 1.89 -20.79
CA ARG A 188 -10.62 3.21 -20.98
C ARG A 188 -11.99 3.14 -21.65
N LYS A 189 -12.18 2.24 -22.62
CA LYS A 189 -13.50 2.00 -23.23
C LYS A 189 -14.49 1.49 -22.19
N PHE A 190 -14.07 0.54 -21.36
CA PHE A 190 -14.87 0.04 -20.23
C PHE A 190 -15.25 1.16 -19.25
N PHE A 191 -14.28 1.97 -18.79
CA PHE A 191 -14.55 3.09 -17.88
C PHE A 191 -15.45 4.16 -18.49
N LYS A 192 -15.34 4.43 -19.80
CA LYS A 192 -16.25 5.35 -20.49
C LYS A 192 -17.68 4.81 -20.54
N PHE A 193 -17.84 3.52 -20.84
CA PHE A 193 -19.13 2.85 -20.82
C PHE A 193 -19.74 2.82 -19.42
N TYR A 194 -18.96 2.37 -18.42
CA TYR A 194 -19.34 2.34 -17.02
C TYR A 194 -19.74 3.72 -16.50
N GLY A 195 -18.94 4.75 -16.78
CA GLY A 195 -19.25 6.13 -16.39
C GLY A 195 -20.54 6.66 -17.02
N THR A 196 -20.81 6.32 -18.29
CA THR A 196 -22.06 6.72 -18.97
C THR A 196 -23.28 6.07 -18.33
N ILE A 197 -23.16 4.84 -17.83
CA ILE A 197 -24.23 4.16 -17.08
C ILE A 197 -24.42 4.82 -15.70
N LEU A 198 -23.32 5.07 -14.98
CA LEU A 198 -23.35 5.57 -13.61
C LEU A 198 -23.93 6.99 -13.48
N ILE A 199 -23.76 7.82 -14.51
CA ILE A 199 -24.25 9.21 -14.51
C ILE A 199 -25.78 9.30 -14.68
N LYS A 200 -26.44 8.26 -15.21
CA LYS A 200 -27.90 8.23 -15.40
C LYS A 200 -28.63 8.37 -14.06
N ASN A 201 -29.71 9.15 -14.03
CA ASN A 201 -30.48 9.43 -12.79
C ASN A 201 -30.93 8.16 -12.06
N ALA A 202 -31.42 7.16 -12.79
CA ALA A 202 -31.83 5.88 -12.21
C ALA A 202 -30.66 5.14 -11.54
N ALA A 203 -29.50 5.05 -12.22
CA ALA A 203 -28.31 4.41 -11.67
C ALA A 203 -27.78 5.17 -10.43
N ARG A 204 -27.82 6.50 -10.46
CA ARG A 204 -27.46 7.35 -9.30
C ARG A 204 -28.35 7.07 -8.09
N CYS A 205 -29.68 7.01 -8.28
CA CYS A 205 -30.61 6.68 -7.20
C CYS A 205 -30.34 5.28 -6.63
N VAL A 206 -30.11 4.29 -7.50
CA VAL A 206 -29.77 2.91 -7.06
C VAL A 206 -28.48 2.88 -6.27
N VAL A 207 -27.42 3.56 -6.73
CA VAL A 207 -26.13 3.60 -6.02
C VAL A 207 -26.27 4.26 -4.66
N ILE A 208 -26.99 5.38 -4.56
CA ILE A 208 -27.23 6.08 -3.29
C ILE A 208 -28.05 5.20 -2.34
N PHE A 209 -29.10 4.54 -2.83
CA PHE A 209 -29.91 3.65 -2.01
C PHE A 209 -29.07 2.46 -1.50
N LEU A 210 -28.27 1.85 -2.38
CA LEU A 210 -27.38 0.75 -2.03
C LEU A 210 -26.34 1.19 -1.00
N THR A 211 -25.68 2.34 -1.17
CA THR A 211 -24.71 2.83 -0.18
C THR A 211 -25.35 3.16 1.16
N ILE A 212 -26.53 3.78 1.17
CA ILE A 212 -27.27 4.02 2.43
C ILE A 212 -27.59 2.69 3.10
N SER A 213 -28.13 1.71 2.36
CA SER A 213 -28.46 0.39 2.92
C SER A 213 -27.22 -0.31 3.50
N LEU A 214 -26.09 -0.25 2.80
CA LEU A 214 -24.85 -0.88 3.23
C LEU A 214 -24.24 -0.18 4.45
N VAL A 215 -24.37 1.16 4.53
CA VAL A 215 -23.99 1.93 5.72
C VAL A 215 -24.89 1.58 6.90
N THR A 216 -26.22 1.51 6.71
CA THR A 216 -27.15 1.12 7.78
C THR A 216 -26.85 -0.28 8.30
N VAL A 217 -26.65 -1.25 7.42
CA VAL A 217 -26.28 -2.62 7.81
C VAL A 217 -24.94 -2.65 8.54
N SER A 218 -23.93 -1.92 8.04
CA SER A 218 -22.62 -1.81 8.70
C SER A 218 -22.74 -1.23 10.11
N VAL A 219 -23.52 -0.17 10.30
CA VAL A 219 -23.73 0.48 11.61
C VAL A 219 -24.50 -0.44 12.57
N LEU A 220 -25.54 -1.13 12.10
CA LEU A 220 -26.26 -2.11 12.91
C LEU A 220 -25.35 -3.28 13.29
N GLY A 221 -24.50 -3.74 12.36
CA GLY A 221 -23.49 -4.76 12.61
C GLY A 221 -22.43 -4.30 13.61
N THR A 222 -22.09 -3.01 13.63
CA THR A 222 -21.10 -2.52 14.60
C THR A 222 -21.56 -2.66 16.06
N ASN A 223 -22.88 -2.61 16.32
CA ASN A 223 -23.42 -2.82 17.66
C ASN A 223 -23.26 -4.26 18.17
N GLN A 224 -22.95 -5.22 17.29
CA GLN A 224 -22.75 -6.63 17.63
C GLN A 224 -21.27 -7.01 17.78
N PHE A 225 -20.32 -6.08 17.58
CA PHE A 225 -18.91 -6.39 17.77
C PHE A 225 -18.64 -6.74 19.23
N ARG A 226 -18.25 -7.99 19.47
CA ARG A 226 -17.69 -8.42 20.75
C ARG A 226 -16.18 -8.20 20.71
N GLN A 227 -15.67 -7.51 21.72
CA GLN A 227 -14.22 -7.40 21.92
C GLN A 227 -13.75 -8.65 22.65
N GLU A 228 -13.21 -9.61 21.91
CA GLU A 228 -12.61 -10.82 22.47
C GLU A 228 -11.12 -10.87 22.12
N PHE A 229 -10.30 -11.05 23.15
CA PHE A 229 -8.88 -11.37 22.98
C PHE A 229 -8.66 -12.77 23.54
N ASN A 230 -8.60 -13.77 22.66
CA ASN A 230 -8.26 -15.13 23.04
C ASN A 230 -6.80 -15.45 22.62
N PRO A 231 -5.88 -15.63 23.58
CA PRO A 231 -4.51 -16.06 23.30
C PRO A 231 -4.41 -17.38 22.53
N ASP A 232 -5.40 -18.25 22.65
CA ASP A 232 -5.42 -19.57 21.98
C ASP A 232 -5.32 -19.45 20.45
N TRP A 233 -5.79 -18.34 19.87
CA TRP A 233 -5.74 -18.10 18.42
C TRP A 233 -4.33 -17.89 17.86
N PHE A 234 -3.34 -17.61 18.71
CA PHE A 234 -1.94 -17.49 18.30
C PHE A 234 -1.22 -18.84 18.29
N ILE A 235 -1.86 -19.90 18.78
CA ILE A 235 -1.30 -21.24 18.85
C ILE A 235 -1.68 -22.00 17.57
N PRO A 236 -0.72 -22.62 16.86
CA PRO A 236 -1.02 -23.47 15.72
C PRO A 236 -1.96 -24.61 16.11
N SER A 237 -3.03 -24.81 15.33
CA SER A 237 -4.08 -25.81 15.62
C SER A 237 -3.55 -27.25 15.66
N ASP A 238 -2.47 -27.54 14.93
CA ASP A 238 -1.85 -28.87 14.87
C ASP A 238 -0.85 -29.12 16.01
N SER A 239 -0.70 -28.18 16.95
CA SER A 239 0.27 -28.31 18.04
C SER A 239 -0.33 -29.01 19.27
N TYR A 240 0.50 -29.80 19.96
CA TYR A 240 0.14 -30.41 21.25
C TYR A 240 -0.40 -29.39 22.28
N LEU A 241 0.08 -28.15 22.20
CA LEU A 241 -0.35 -27.07 23.10
C LEU A 241 -1.82 -26.69 22.84
N ALA A 242 -2.28 -26.72 21.59
CA ALA A 242 -3.68 -26.49 21.26
C ALA A 242 -4.57 -27.61 21.83
N ASP A 243 -4.15 -28.87 21.70
CA ASP A 243 -4.85 -30.02 22.30
C ASP A 243 -4.92 -29.92 23.83
N TYR A 244 -3.82 -29.52 24.46
CA TYR A 244 -3.76 -29.29 25.90
C TYR A 244 -4.75 -28.21 26.33
N PHE A 245 -4.76 -27.03 25.68
CA PHE A 245 -5.67 -25.95 26.05
C PHE A 245 -7.14 -26.32 25.79
N ALA A 246 -7.42 -27.05 24.70
CA ALA A 246 -8.76 -27.55 24.41
C ALA A 246 -9.22 -28.54 25.49
N ALA A 247 -8.38 -29.50 25.88
CA ALA A 247 -8.67 -30.46 26.93
C ALA A 247 -8.80 -29.79 28.31
N ASN A 248 -7.95 -28.81 28.60
CA ASN A 248 -7.98 -28.06 29.86
C ASN A 248 -9.27 -27.24 30.01
N LYS A 249 -9.71 -26.61 28.92
CA LYS A 249 -10.96 -25.83 28.90
C LYS A 249 -12.20 -26.69 29.11
N ILE A 250 -12.20 -27.93 28.61
CA ILE A 250 -13.31 -28.88 28.77
C ILE A 250 -13.29 -29.51 30.17
N ASN A 251 -12.12 -29.96 30.64
CA ASN A 251 -12.02 -30.77 31.86
C ASN A 251 -11.89 -29.93 33.14
N PHE A 252 -11.36 -28.70 33.07
CA PHE A 252 -11.02 -27.87 34.22
C PHE A 252 -11.66 -26.47 34.17
N GLU A 253 -12.81 -26.32 33.51
CA GLU A 253 -13.51 -25.03 33.37
C GLU A 253 -13.79 -24.33 34.73
N ARG A 254 -13.96 -25.12 35.80
CA ARG A 254 -14.29 -24.62 37.15
C ARG A 254 -13.10 -24.18 37.98
N GLU A 255 -11.87 -24.56 37.64
CA GLU A 255 -10.69 -24.28 38.48
C GLU A 255 -10.11 -22.88 38.26
N GLY A 256 -10.55 -22.15 37.23
CA GLY A 256 -10.13 -20.77 36.98
C GLY A 256 -8.60 -20.63 36.84
N SER A 257 -8.10 -19.40 36.94
CA SER A 257 -6.66 -19.12 37.00
C SER A 257 -6.33 -18.51 38.37
N PRO A 258 -5.24 -18.91 39.03
CA PRO A 258 -4.90 -18.39 40.35
C PRO A 258 -4.66 -16.88 40.29
N GLY A 259 -5.43 -16.12 41.08
CA GLY A 259 -5.24 -14.68 41.27
C GLY A 259 -4.38 -14.41 42.50
N TYR A 260 -3.37 -13.54 42.36
CA TYR A 260 -2.51 -13.13 43.46
C TYR A 260 -2.78 -11.68 43.83
N ILE A 261 -2.98 -11.41 45.13
CA ILE A 261 -3.13 -10.06 45.67
C ILE A 261 -1.86 -9.72 46.43
N TYR A 262 -1.15 -8.68 45.97
CA TYR A 262 0.08 -8.20 46.58
C TYR A 262 -0.20 -6.93 47.40
N PHE A 263 0.16 -6.94 48.68
CA PHE A 263 0.10 -5.76 49.56
C PHE A 263 1.49 -5.16 49.67
N THR A 264 1.63 -3.88 49.34
CA THR A 264 2.88 -3.12 49.49
C THR A 264 2.76 -2.09 50.60
N ASN A 265 3.87 -1.83 51.30
CA ASN A 265 3.99 -0.80 52.34
C ASN A 265 3.06 -0.96 53.57
N GLN A 266 2.71 -2.19 53.93
CA GLN A 266 1.99 -2.50 55.18
C GLN A 266 2.79 -3.45 56.06
N SER A 267 2.79 -3.21 57.37
CA SER A 267 3.36 -4.14 58.34
C SER A 267 2.38 -5.31 58.52
N ILE A 268 2.82 -6.51 58.15
CA ILE A 268 2.04 -7.75 58.23
C ILE A 268 1.59 -8.00 59.68
N THR A 269 2.44 -7.67 60.65
CA THR A 269 2.20 -7.88 62.08
C THR A 269 1.04 -7.05 62.63
N HIS A 270 0.81 -5.83 62.13
CA HIS A 270 -0.24 -4.94 62.66
C HIS A 270 -1.62 -5.22 62.03
N ASN A 271 -1.66 -5.61 60.75
CA ASN A 271 -2.91 -5.76 59.99
C ASN A 271 -3.36 -7.23 59.82
N LEU A 272 -2.62 -8.18 60.40
CA LEU A 272 -2.92 -9.62 60.40
C LEU A 272 -4.39 -9.98 60.74
N PRO A 273 -5.03 -9.41 61.78
CA PRO A 273 -6.41 -9.77 62.13
C PRO A 273 -7.44 -9.27 61.10
N THR A 274 -7.10 -8.25 60.31
CA THR A 274 -7.95 -7.73 59.24
C THR A 274 -7.85 -8.61 57.99
N PHE A 275 -6.65 -9.13 57.69
CA PHE A 275 -6.42 -10.03 56.56
C PHE A 275 -7.03 -11.43 56.77
N SER A 276 -7.06 -11.95 58.00
CA SER A 276 -7.69 -13.25 58.28
C SER A 276 -9.20 -13.27 58.04
N ASN A 277 -9.87 -12.11 58.14
CA ASN A 277 -11.28 -11.96 57.79
C ASN A 277 -11.52 -11.82 56.28
N PHE A 278 -10.51 -11.45 55.49
CA PHE A 278 -10.61 -11.29 54.04
C PHE A 278 -10.42 -12.61 53.27
N ALA A 279 -9.83 -13.62 53.92
CA ALA A 279 -9.52 -14.93 53.33
C ALA A 279 -10.59 -16.01 53.61
N LYS A 280 -11.70 -15.65 54.26
CA LYS A 280 -12.90 -16.49 54.43
C LYS A 280 -13.95 -16.11 53.40
#